data_AF-A0A6M4MJ63-F1
#
_entry.id   AF-A0A6M4MJ63-F1
#
_cell.length_a   1.000
_cell.length_b   1.000
_cell.length_c   1.000
_cell.angle_alpha   90.00
_cell.angle_beta   90.00
_cell.angle_gamma   90.00
#
_symmetry.space_group_name_H-M   'P 1'
#
loop_
_entity.id
_entity.type
_entity.pdbx_description
1 polymer ?
#
loop_
_entity_poly.entity_id
_entity_poly.type
_entity_poly.pdbx_seq_one_letter_code
_entity_poly.pdbx_strand_id
1 'polypeptide(L)'
;MTLMNITDIDTFKPSSAISDDEDILILYKEGKESICYVRNYLMQQEFLIISSGLVMELPEYYRPMTNIFVRVHFHVIRKFRLRIQEYVIKSNQLLHFYRFFDASIAEFFDSL
;
A
#
# COMPACT_ATOMS: atom_id res chain seq x y z
N MET A 1 -25.75 -20.63 2.61
CA MET A 1 -24.55 -20.32 1.80
C MET A 1 -24.77 -18.92 1.26
N THR A 2 -24.29 -17.91 1.97
CA THR A 2 -24.60 -16.50 1.64
C THR A 2 -23.38 -15.92 0.97
N LEU A 3 -23.51 -15.61 -0.32
CA LEU A 3 -22.51 -14.92 -1.12
C LEU A 3 -22.34 -13.51 -0.56
N MET A 4 -21.17 -13.20 0.00
CA MET A 4 -20.80 -11.82 0.34
C MET A 4 -20.49 -11.07 -0.95
N ASN A 5 -21.31 -10.06 -1.22
CA ASN A 5 -21.21 -9.16 -2.36
C ASN A 5 -20.07 -8.17 -2.08
N ILE A 6 -19.01 -8.21 -2.89
CA ILE A 6 -17.82 -7.37 -2.73
C ILE A 6 -18.07 -6.06 -3.50
N THR A 7 -18.80 -5.12 -2.89
CA THR A 7 -19.05 -3.79 -3.47
C THR A 7 -18.91 -2.62 -2.49
N ASP A 8 -18.20 -2.80 -1.37
CA ASP A 8 -17.94 -1.71 -0.42
C ASP A 8 -16.44 -1.58 -0.10
N ILE A 9 -15.70 -0.90 -0.99
CA ILE A 9 -14.31 -0.46 -0.72
C ILE A 9 -14.29 0.97 -0.10
N ASP A 10 -15.45 1.58 0.13
CA ASP A 10 -15.56 2.99 0.60
C ASP A 10 -15.56 3.17 2.14
N THR A 11 -15.12 2.18 2.91
CA THR A 11 -14.97 2.34 4.37
C THR A 11 -13.65 1.79 4.90
N PHE A 12 -12.52 2.30 4.42
CA PHE A 12 -11.34 2.41 5.28
C PHE A 12 -11.57 3.57 6.26
N LYS A 13 -12.49 3.38 7.21
CA LYS A 13 -12.33 4.03 8.51
C LYS A 13 -11.09 3.39 9.13
N PRO A 14 -10.15 4.15 9.70
CA PRO A 14 -9.21 3.57 10.65
C PRO A 14 -10.04 3.18 11.86
N SER A 15 -10.70 2.02 11.81
CA SER A 15 -11.24 1.39 13.00
C SER A 15 -10.04 1.15 13.90
N SER A 16 -10.09 1.69 15.11
CA SER A 16 -9.11 1.51 16.18
C SER A 16 -9.11 0.07 16.73
N ALA A 17 -9.31 -0.91 15.87
CA ALA A 17 -8.98 -2.31 16.07
C ALA A 17 -7.70 -2.52 15.27
N ILE A 18 -6.56 -2.22 15.91
CA ILE A 18 -5.29 -2.82 15.53
C ILE A 18 -5.53 -4.31 15.74
N SER A 19 -5.88 -5.02 14.67
CA SER A 19 -5.82 -6.48 14.69
C SER A 19 -4.35 -6.80 14.83
N ASP A 20 -3.92 -7.52 15.88
CA ASP A 20 -2.54 -8.00 16.01
C ASP A 20 -2.09 -8.84 14.80
N ASP A 21 -3.03 -9.19 13.92
CA ASP A 21 -2.89 -9.98 12.72
C ASP A 21 -2.41 -9.20 11.49
N GLU A 22 -2.49 -7.85 11.49
CA GLU A 22 -2.10 -7.05 10.33
C GLU A 22 -1.41 -5.73 10.71
N ASP A 23 -0.31 -5.44 10.02
CA ASP A 23 0.35 -4.13 10.06
C ASP A 23 0.09 -3.37 8.76
N ILE A 24 -0.32 -2.10 8.88
CA ILE A 24 -0.64 -1.24 7.74
C ILE A 24 0.24 0.02 7.78
N LEU A 25 0.91 0.31 6.66
CA LEU A 25 1.67 1.53 6.45
C LEU A 25 1.16 2.29 5.23
N ILE A 26 0.82 3.57 5.42
CA ILE A 26 0.43 4.45 4.32
C ILE A 26 1.69 5.02 3.67
N LEU A 27 2.03 4.54 2.47
CA LEU A 27 3.19 5.01 1.71
C LEU A 27 2.92 6.34 1.01
N TYR A 28 1.67 6.62 0.67
CA TYR A 28 1.24 7.85 0.02
C TYR A 28 -0.22 8.16 0.35
N LYS A 29 -0.54 9.44 0.58
CA LYS A 29 -1.92 9.93 0.67
C LYS A 29 -2.03 11.34 0.10
N GLU A 30 -2.94 11.54 -0.85
CA GLU A 30 -3.32 12.85 -1.36
C GLU A 30 -4.83 12.86 -1.69
N GLY A 31 -5.60 13.65 -0.95
CA GLY A 31 -7.06 13.65 -1.08
C GLY A 31 -7.65 12.23 -0.90
N LYS A 32 -8.31 11.72 -1.94
CA LYS A 32 -8.90 10.37 -1.96
C LYS A 32 -7.93 9.28 -2.41
N GLU A 33 -6.78 9.65 -2.98
CA GLU A 33 -5.79 8.71 -3.51
C GLU A 33 -4.80 8.26 -2.42
N SER A 34 -4.49 6.97 -2.38
CA SER A 34 -3.53 6.39 -1.44
C SER A 34 -2.81 5.16 -1.98
N ILE A 35 -1.62 4.92 -1.44
CA ILE A 35 -0.89 3.65 -1.55
C ILE A 35 -0.69 3.15 -0.13
N CYS A 36 -1.28 2.01 0.21
CA CYS A 36 -1.13 1.37 1.51
C CYS A 36 -0.37 0.06 1.32
N TYR A 37 0.60 -0.17 2.19
CA TYR A 37 1.27 -1.46 2.34
C TYR A 37 0.63 -2.20 3.50
N VAL A 38 0.24 -3.45 3.29
CA VAL A 38 -0.36 -4.32 4.30
C VAL A 38 0.50 -5.56 4.47
N ARG A 39 0.90 -5.86 5.70
CA ARG A 39 1.52 -7.12 6.11
C ARG A 39 0.52 -7.88 6.95
N ASN A 40 0.00 -8.98 6.42
CA ASN A 40 -0.92 -9.88 7.12
C ASN A 40 -0.16 -11.09 7.67
N TYR A 41 -0.11 -11.20 9.00
CA TYR A 41 0.63 -12.22 9.73
C TYR A 41 -0.09 -13.58 9.72
N LEU A 42 -1.43 -13.60 9.70
CA LEU A 42 -2.22 -14.83 9.65
C LEU A 42 -2.05 -15.57 8.32
N MET A 43 -2.13 -14.83 7.21
CA MET A 43 -2.01 -15.35 5.86
C MET A 43 -0.55 -15.46 5.40
N GLN A 44 0.39 -14.93 6.19
CA GLN A 44 1.81 -14.79 5.84
C GLN A 44 1.98 -14.11 4.47
N GLN A 45 1.22 -13.06 4.24
CA GLN A 45 1.17 -12.36 2.95
C GLN A 45 1.37 -10.87 3.10
N GLU A 46 1.99 -10.29 2.08
CA GLU A 46 2.18 -8.86 1.93
C GLU A 46 1.50 -8.42 0.63
N PHE A 47 0.74 -7.34 0.70
CA PHE A 47 0.09 -6.76 -0.47
C PHE A 47 0.01 -5.24 -0.38
N LEU A 48 -0.08 -4.60 -1.54
CA LEU A 48 -0.36 -3.18 -1.66
C LEU A 48 -1.82 -2.98 -2.02
N ILE A 49 -2.45 -1.98 -1.42
CA ILE A 49 -3.75 -1.45 -1.86
C ILE A 49 -3.49 -0.08 -2.48
N ILE A 50 -3.79 0.08 -3.77
CA ILE A 50 -3.53 1.31 -4.53
C ILE A 50 -4.85 1.88 -5.01
N SER A 51 -5.17 3.13 -4.67
CA SER A 51 -6.40 3.78 -5.13
C SER A 51 -6.53 3.76 -6.66
N SER A 52 -7.77 3.64 -7.16
CA SER A 52 -8.04 3.44 -8.59
C SER A 52 -7.47 4.55 -9.47
N GLY A 53 -7.46 5.81 -9.02
CA GLY A 53 -6.86 6.91 -9.77
C GLY A 53 -5.38 6.68 -10.02
N LEU A 54 -4.64 6.25 -8.99
CA LEU A 54 -3.22 5.88 -9.10
C LEU A 54 -3.00 4.62 -9.96
N VAL A 55 -3.87 3.61 -9.89
CA VAL A 55 -3.78 2.44 -10.78
C VAL A 55 -3.90 2.86 -12.24
N MET A 56 -4.78 3.83 -12.54
CA MET A 56 -4.93 4.35 -13.91
C MET A 56 -3.69 5.11 -14.41
N GLU A 57 -2.84 5.62 -13.52
CA GLU A 57 -1.55 6.20 -13.92
C GLU A 57 -0.53 5.14 -14.35
N LEU A 58 -0.67 3.87 -13.94
CA LEU A 58 0.24 2.80 -14.34
C LEU A 58 0.13 2.49 -15.84
N PRO A 59 1.19 1.94 -16.48
CA PRO A 59 1.07 1.36 -17.81
C PRO A 59 -0.01 0.26 -17.86
N GLU A 60 -0.74 0.14 -18.97
CA GLU A 60 -1.89 -0.78 -19.09
C GLU A 60 -1.57 -2.23 -18.73
N TYR A 61 -0.39 -2.72 -19.13
CA TYR A 61 0.05 -4.08 -18.83
C TYR A 61 0.32 -4.33 -17.33
N TYR A 62 0.44 -3.28 -16.53
CA TYR A 62 0.57 -3.33 -15.07
C TYR A 62 -0.74 -2.98 -14.33
N ARG A 63 -1.87 -2.80 -15.02
CA ARG A 63 -3.17 -2.52 -14.40
C ARG A 63 -3.92 -3.82 -14.14
N PRO A 64 -3.87 -4.41 -12.93
CA PRO A 64 -4.72 -5.53 -12.57
C PRO A 64 -6.20 -5.14 -12.62
N MET A 65 -7.07 -6.15 -12.69
CA MET A 65 -8.53 -5.94 -12.55
C MET A 65 -8.92 -5.46 -11.15
N THR A 66 -8.06 -5.67 -10.15
CA THR A 66 -8.28 -5.27 -8.76
C THR A 66 -7.35 -4.13 -8.37
N ASN A 67 -7.58 -3.50 -7.22
CA ASN A 67 -6.68 -2.50 -6.64
C ASN A 67 -5.62 -3.09 -5.71
N ILE A 68 -5.49 -4.43 -5.68
CA ILE A 68 -4.61 -5.17 -4.79
C ILE A 68 -3.44 -5.75 -5.59
N PHE A 69 -2.23 -5.46 -5.15
CA PHE A 69 -1.00 -5.97 -5.76
C PHE A 69 -0.29 -6.87 -4.76
N VAL A 70 0.07 -8.07 -5.18
CA VAL A 70 0.89 -8.99 -4.37
C VAL A 70 2.37 -8.70 -4.58
N ARG A 71 3.23 -9.27 -3.73
CA ARG A 71 4.68 -9.02 -3.67
C ARG A 71 5.40 -9.04 -5.03
N VAL A 72 5.07 -9.97 -5.92
CA VAL A 72 5.68 -10.06 -7.27
C VAL A 72 5.43 -8.83 -8.15
N HIS A 73 4.43 -8.02 -7.81
CA HIS A 73 4.05 -6.81 -8.53
C HIS A 73 4.46 -5.51 -7.81
N PHE A 74 5.20 -5.56 -6.70
CA PHE A 74 5.56 -4.34 -5.96
C PHE A 74 6.43 -3.37 -6.77
N HIS A 75 7.15 -3.85 -7.78
CA HIS A 75 7.89 -2.96 -8.69
C HIS A 75 7.02 -1.85 -9.32
N VAL A 76 5.69 -2.00 -9.41
CA VAL A 76 4.79 -0.96 -9.95
C VAL A 76 4.85 0.34 -9.17
N ILE A 77 5.10 0.30 -7.86
CA ILE A 77 5.16 1.51 -7.03
C ILE A 77 6.43 2.33 -7.25
N ARG A 78 7.41 1.82 -8.01
CA ARG A 78 8.58 2.61 -8.45
C ARG A 78 8.17 3.86 -9.22
N LYS A 79 7.05 3.82 -9.96
CA LYS A 79 6.48 4.99 -10.64
C LYS A 79 6.21 6.15 -9.66
N PHE A 80 5.87 5.82 -8.42
CA PHE A 80 5.50 6.79 -7.38
C PHE A 80 6.63 7.07 -6.38
N ARG A 81 7.87 6.62 -6.65
CA ARG A 81 9.01 6.72 -5.71
C ARG A 81 9.16 8.12 -5.11
N LEU A 82 9.19 9.16 -5.95
CA LEU A 82 9.36 10.55 -5.48
C LEU A 82 8.17 11.01 -4.62
N ARG A 83 6.93 10.69 -5.03
CA ARG A 83 5.72 11.04 -4.27
C ARG A 83 5.68 10.35 -2.90
N ILE A 84 6.03 9.06 -2.86
CA ILE A 84 6.14 8.28 -1.61
C ILE A 84 7.24 8.86 -0.72
N GLN A 85 8.43 9.12 -1.27
CA GLN A 85 9.54 9.68 -0.52
C GLN A 85 9.18 11.03 0.09
N GLU A 86 8.62 11.95 -0.71
CA GLU A 86 8.16 13.25 -0.21
C GLU A 86 7.09 13.10 0.87
N TYR A 87 6.11 12.21 0.66
CA TYR A 87 5.04 11.99 1.64
C TYR A 87 5.58 11.47 2.96
N VAL A 88 6.43 10.44 2.95
CA VAL A 88 7.02 9.85 4.17
C VAL A 88 7.83 10.89 4.94
N ILE A 89 8.58 11.75 4.25
CA ILE A 89 9.34 12.84 4.86
C ILE A 89 8.39 13.91 5.44
N LYS A 90 7.45 14.42 4.65
CA LYS A 90 6.52 15.50 5.04
C LYS A 90 5.55 15.07 6.15
N SER A 91 5.18 13.79 6.20
CA SER A 91 4.32 13.21 7.22
C SER A 91 5.06 12.77 8.49
N ASN A 92 6.38 12.99 8.55
CA ASN A 92 7.24 12.58 9.68
C ASN A 92 7.17 11.08 9.99
N GLN A 93 7.03 10.23 8.96
CA GLN A 93 6.91 8.78 9.08
C GLN A 93 8.21 8.02 8.81
N LEU A 94 9.34 8.71 8.66
CA LEU A 94 10.64 8.09 8.34
C LEU A 94 11.03 6.95 9.31
N LEU A 95 10.87 7.17 10.62
CA LEU A 95 11.18 6.15 11.63
C LEU A 95 10.21 4.96 11.54
N HIS A 96 8.92 5.22 11.28
CA HIS A 96 7.92 4.17 11.11
C HIS A 96 8.21 3.34 9.86
N PHE A 97 8.53 4.00 8.74
CA PHE A 97 8.95 3.36 7.51
C PHE A 97 10.16 2.46 7.74
N TYR A 98 11.21 2.98 8.37
CA TYR A 98 12.44 2.23 8.64
C TYR A 98 12.15 1.00 9.51
N ARG A 99 11.37 1.15 10.59
CA ARG A 99 10.98 0.01 11.45
C ARG A 99 10.12 -1.02 10.72
N PHE A 100 9.26 -0.58 9.79
CA PHE A 100 8.36 -1.46 9.07
C PHE A 100 9.09 -2.34 8.05
N PHE A 101 10.04 -1.75 7.31
CA PHE A 101 10.77 -2.41 6.23
C PHE A 101 12.17 -2.88 6.60
N ASP A 102 12.68 -2.47 7.76
CA ASP A 102 14.09 -2.63 8.15
C ASP A 102 15.07 -2.09 7.09
N ALA A 103 14.67 -0.99 6.44
CA ALA A 103 15.39 -0.41 5.31
C ALA A 103 15.11 1.09 5.19
N SER A 104 16.08 1.86 4.69
CA SER A 104 15.82 3.22 4.24
C SER A 104 14.90 3.23 3.01
N ILE A 105 14.31 4.40 2.71
CA ILE A 105 13.46 4.55 1.51
C ILE A 105 14.23 4.17 0.24
N ALA A 106 15.49 4.57 0.13
CA ALA A 106 16.31 4.27 -1.03
C ALA A 106 16.53 2.75 -1.19
N GLU A 107 17.01 2.09 -0.13
CA GLU A 107 17.24 0.64 -0.11
C GLU A 107 15.97 -0.15 -0.40
N PHE A 108 14.84 0.27 0.17
CA PHE A 108 13.53 -0.33 -0.12
C PHE A 108 13.23 -0.30 -1.61
N PHE A 109 13.27 0.87 -2.27
CA PHE A 109 12.95 0.97 -3.70
C PHE A 109 13.96 0.28 -4.62
N ASP A 110 15.23 0.23 -4.21
CA ASP A 110 16.27 -0.46 -4.95
C ASP A 110 16.08 -2.00 -4.88
N SER A 111 15.45 -2.50 -3.81
CA SER A 111 15.10 -3.93 -3.65
C SER A 111 13.84 -4.41 -4.39
N LEU A 112 13.02 -3.48 -4.92
CA LEU A 112 11.74 -3.80 -5.57
C LEU A 112 11.83 -4.42 -6.98
#